data_AF-A0A3A6MRV1-F1
#
_entry.id   AF-A0A3A6MRV1-F1
#
_cell.length_a   1.000
_cell.length_b   1.000
_cell.length_c   1.000
_cell.angle_alpha   90.00
_cell.angle_beta   90.00
_cell.angle_gamma   90.00
#
_symmetry.space_group_name_H-M   'P 1'
#
loop_
_entity.id
_entity.type
_entity.pdbx_description
1 polymer ?
#
loop_
_entity_poly.entity_id
_entity_poly.type
_entity_poly.pdbx_seq_one_letter_code
_entity_poly.pdbx_strand_id
1 'polypeptide(L)'
;MFICRSDLSLDINFSHLLGYPCSINIRPWNEGISWSSYSEGTQTEYKFIEQLPVPFLLIRNEKGAAPWLNTIPKQIQSTLARYEQTYKNISFPTLWLISRNKYAYEYFLNQPKILWLILETAKQNHWNESLVFQLFSQKRKYILAACNLPPRKSTLNLISKLSFRFYGTKQYRTLIHVLSNSEYVKLSHMSTIDDHVLEFTTKFPELLKSRLLSHIRENWNWPELRKTVIDIKRMACMLNIDDVFQRIGRCRDLAEVRRLHDHLTEIINAQELKSLPDIPYPAPPLDGTQLIAPITCMRELAIEAKEQRHCVLSYHERILCKQYYVYKILSPERATLGIRITSDKHWTIDQLKLKCNQSPSVLTQQTAYKWLSEANAIPQYGLSYDDNQ
;
A
#
# COMPACT_ATOMS: atom_id res chain seq x y z
N MET A 1 -4.49 -26.08 25.80
CA MET A 1 -4.11 -24.66 25.58
C MET A 1 -5.22 -23.72 26.05
N PHE A 2 -6.46 -23.88 25.59
CA PHE A 2 -7.61 -23.04 25.98
C PHE A 2 -8.44 -23.72 27.08
N ILE A 3 -8.66 -23.04 28.21
CA ILE A 3 -9.42 -23.56 29.35
C ILE A 3 -10.33 -22.45 29.87
N CYS A 4 -11.64 -22.69 29.89
CA CYS A 4 -12.58 -21.80 30.58
C CYS A 4 -12.62 -22.14 32.07
N ARG A 5 -12.47 -21.13 32.93
CA ARG A 5 -12.58 -21.24 34.38
C ARG A 5 -14.04 -21.24 34.84
N SER A 6 -14.25 -21.48 36.13
CA SER A 6 -15.57 -21.47 36.79
C SER A 6 -16.24 -20.09 36.79
N ASP A 7 -15.45 -19.02 36.82
CA ASP A 7 -15.90 -17.62 36.66
C ASP A 7 -16.18 -17.24 35.20
N LEU A 8 -16.16 -18.22 34.29
CA LEU A 8 -16.33 -18.05 32.85
C LEU A 8 -15.21 -17.24 32.17
N SER A 9 -14.12 -16.92 32.86
CA SER A 9 -12.92 -16.36 32.22
C SER A 9 -12.20 -17.41 31.38
N LEU A 10 -11.56 -16.99 30.29
CA LEU A 10 -10.82 -17.87 29.39
C LEU A 10 -9.31 -17.74 29.65
N ASP A 11 -8.69 -18.85 30.03
CA ASP A 11 -7.24 -18.99 30.07
C ASP A 11 -6.70 -19.59 28.78
N ILE A 12 -5.64 -19.00 28.27
CA ILE A 12 -4.87 -19.49 27.13
C ILE A 12 -3.43 -19.68 27.59
N ASN A 13 -2.99 -20.93 27.71
CA ASN A 13 -1.66 -21.29 28.20
C ASN A 13 -0.67 -21.55 27.06
N PHE A 14 0.33 -20.68 26.91
CA PHE A 14 1.38 -20.74 25.90
C PHE A 14 2.68 -21.36 26.42
N SER A 15 2.74 -21.78 27.69
CA SER A 15 4.00 -22.16 28.35
C SER A 15 4.74 -23.28 27.63
N HIS A 16 4.01 -24.30 27.15
CA HIS A 16 4.60 -25.39 26.39
C HIS A 16 5.16 -24.94 25.02
N LEU A 17 4.55 -23.92 24.40
CA LEU A 17 5.00 -23.41 23.11
C LEU A 17 6.25 -22.53 23.24
N LEU A 18 6.33 -21.75 24.32
CA LEU A 18 7.36 -20.74 24.53
C LEU A 18 8.54 -21.22 25.40
N GLY A 19 8.39 -22.33 26.12
CA GLY A 19 9.43 -22.89 26.98
C GLY A 19 9.59 -22.20 28.34
N TYR A 20 8.71 -21.24 28.68
CA TYR A 20 8.65 -20.55 29.96
C TYR A 20 7.20 -20.28 30.37
N PRO A 21 6.89 -20.03 31.66
CA PRO A 21 5.53 -19.77 32.11
C PRO A 21 4.92 -18.55 31.40
N CYS A 22 3.91 -18.79 30.57
CA CYS A 22 3.22 -17.76 29.81
C CYS A 22 1.74 -18.13 29.62
N SER A 23 0.84 -17.24 30.07
CA SER A 23 -0.59 -17.40 29.88
C SER A 23 -1.29 -16.07 29.65
N ILE A 24 -2.48 -16.14 29.07
CA ILE A 24 -3.38 -15.01 28.88
C ILE A 24 -4.71 -15.36 29.54
N ASN A 25 -5.25 -14.45 30.33
CA ASN A 25 -6.60 -14.53 30.86
C ASN A 25 -7.49 -13.50 30.16
N ILE A 26 -8.73 -13.87 29.84
CA ILE A 26 -9.73 -13.01 29.23
C ILE A 26 -11.01 -13.07 30.05
N ARG A 27 -11.48 -11.93 30.55
CA ARG A 27 -12.71 -11.81 31.34
C ARG A 27 -13.96 -12.09 30.49
N PRO A 28 -15.05 -12.57 31.09
CA PRO A 28 -16.29 -12.86 30.38
C PRO A 28 -17.03 -11.57 29.97
N TRP A 29 -17.94 -11.70 28.99
CA TRP A 29 -18.64 -10.54 28.40
C TRP A 29 -19.45 -9.71 29.39
N ASN A 30 -20.14 -10.36 30.32
CA ASN A 30 -21.02 -9.76 31.32
C ASN A 30 -20.28 -8.86 32.33
N GLU A 31 -18.97 -9.06 32.50
CA GLU A 31 -18.10 -8.20 33.33
C GLU A 31 -17.39 -7.11 32.50
N GLY A 32 -17.62 -7.12 31.19
CA GLY A 32 -16.84 -6.38 30.22
C GLY A 32 -15.56 -7.13 29.85
N ILE A 33 -15.36 -7.37 28.55
CA ILE A 33 -14.18 -8.07 28.03
C ILE A 33 -12.91 -7.28 28.35
N SER A 34 -12.02 -7.82 29.17
CA SER A 34 -10.65 -7.34 29.37
C SER A 34 -9.70 -8.53 29.31
N TRP A 35 -8.41 -8.29 29.13
CA TRP A 35 -7.42 -9.35 29.12
C TRP A 35 -6.13 -8.92 29.79
N SER A 36 -5.43 -9.90 30.32
CA SER A 36 -4.13 -9.75 30.98
C SER A 36 -3.23 -10.93 30.60
N SER A 37 -1.93 -10.71 30.55
CA SER A 37 -0.95 -11.78 30.39
C SER A 37 -0.19 -11.99 31.69
N TYR A 38 0.20 -13.23 31.93
CA TYR A 38 1.20 -13.59 32.92
C TYR A 38 2.40 -14.16 32.18
N SER A 39 3.59 -13.59 32.41
CA SER A 39 4.84 -14.08 31.83
C SER A 39 5.95 -13.92 32.86
N GLU A 40 6.72 -14.98 33.11
CA GLU A 40 7.92 -14.95 33.97
C GLU A 40 7.69 -14.29 35.36
N GLY A 41 6.54 -14.55 36.00
CA GLY A 41 6.23 -13.97 37.31
C GLY A 41 5.59 -12.59 37.27
N THR A 42 5.48 -11.96 36.10
CA THR A 42 4.90 -10.62 35.94
C THR A 42 3.50 -10.71 35.32
N GLN A 43 2.51 -10.10 35.97
CA GLN A 43 1.19 -9.89 35.41
C GLN A 43 1.12 -8.52 34.72
N THR A 44 0.68 -8.50 33.47
CA THR A 44 0.47 -7.26 32.69
C THR A 44 -1.00 -7.18 32.29
N GLU A 45 -1.68 -6.13 32.75
CA GLU A 45 -3.02 -5.78 32.26
C GLU A 45 -2.90 -4.92 31.00
N TYR A 46 -3.67 -5.26 29.98
CA TYR A 46 -3.67 -4.51 28.73
C TYR A 46 -4.70 -3.39 28.76
N LYS A 47 -4.35 -2.27 28.14
CA LYS A 47 -5.23 -1.11 27.92
C LYS A 47 -6.23 -1.41 26.81
N PHE A 48 -7.37 -0.71 26.81
CA PHE A 48 -8.47 -0.96 25.87
C PHE A 48 -8.08 -0.91 24.38
N ILE A 49 -7.02 -0.17 24.02
CA ILE A 49 -6.60 0.01 22.63
C ILE A 49 -5.56 -0.99 22.16
N GLU A 50 -5.06 -1.81 23.08
CA GLU A 50 -4.07 -2.84 22.77
C GLU A 50 -4.77 -4.05 22.16
N GLN A 51 -4.10 -4.72 21.23
CA GLN A 51 -4.65 -5.90 20.59
C GLN A 51 -4.15 -7.14 21.32
N LEU A 52 -5.05 -8.07 21.62
CA LEU A 52 -4.65 -9.39 22.08
C LEU A 52 -3.83 -10.09 20.98
N PRO A 53 -2.66 -10.66 21.28
CA PRO A 53 -1.81 -11.35 20.30
C PRO A 53 -2.37 -12.74 19.88
N VAL A 54 -3.67 -12.95 20.07
CA VAL A 54 -4.40 -14.17 19.70
C VAL A 54 -5.61 -13.76 18.86
N PRO A 55 -5.72 -14.21 17.59
CA PRO A 55 -6.89 -13.92 16.77
C PRO A 55 -8.18 -14.45 17.41
N PHE A 56 -9.25 -13.66 17.36
CA PHE A 56 -10.56 -14.09 17.84
C PHE A 56 -11.06 -15.33 17.08
N LEU A 57 -10.76 -15.43 15.78
CA LEU A 57 -11.10 -16.59 14.95
C LEU A 57 -10.45 -17.88 15.46
N LEU A 58 -9.24 -17.82 16.03
CA LEU A 58 -8.60 -18.97 16.64
C LEU A 58 -9.39 -19.39 17.87
N ILE A 59 -9.65 -18.45 18.80
CA ILE A 59 -10.42 -18.72 20.02
C ILE A 59 -11.81 -19.30 19.69
N ARG A 60 -12.49 -18.76 18.68
CA ARG A 60 -13.82 -19.19 18.28
C ARG A 60 -13.90 -20.67 17.89
N ASN A 61 -12.82 -21.22 17.35
CA ASN A 61 -12.76 -22.60 16.87
C ASN A 61 -12.30 -23.60 17.95
N GLU A 62 -11.91 -23.12 19.13
CA GLU A 62 -11.39 -23.93 20.21
C GLU A 62 -12.50 -24.42 21.13
N LYS A 63 -12.64 -25.75 21.25
CA LYS A 63 -13.68 -26.38 22.08
C LYS A 63 -13.61 -25.92 23.54
N GLY A 64 -12.41 -25.74 24.08
CA GLY A 64 -12.18 -25.28 25.46
C GLY A 64 -12.63 -23.84 25.72
N ALA A 65 -12.81 -23.03 24.67
CA ALA A 65 -13.29 -21.65 24.77
C ALA A 65 -14.83 -21.54 24.68
N ALA A 66 -15.55 -22.63 24.37
CA ALA A 66 -16.99 -22.61 24.17
C ALA A 66 -17.80 -21.98 25.32
N PRO A 67 -17.50 -22.26 26.61
CA PRO A 67 -18.25 -21.64 27.70
C PRO A 67 -18.04 -20.11 27.79
N TRP A 68 -16.81 -19.63 27.61
CA TRP A 68 -16.53 -18.19 27.53
C TRP A 68 -17.21 -17.54 26.31
N LEU A 69 -17.15 -18.18 25.14
CA LEU A 69 -17.82 -17.70 23.93
C LEU A 69 -19.33 -17.54 24.14
N ASN A 70 -19.96 -18.46 24.89
CA ASN A 70 -21.39 -18.39 25.20
C ASN A 70 -21.78 -17.16 26.05
N THR A 71 -20.83 -16.49 26.71
CA THR A 71 -21.09 -15.21 27.37
C THR A 71 -21.29 -14.06 26.36
N ILE A 72 -20.71 -14.17 25.16
CA ILE A 72 -20.77 -13.16 24.11
C ILE A 72 -22.04 -13.38 23.26
N PRO A 73 -22.83 -12.33 22.94
CA PRO A 73 -23.99 -12.47 22.07
C PRO A 73 -23.66 -13.13 20.71
N LYS A 74 -24.45 -14.11 20.28
CA LYS A 74 -24.20 -14.90 19.05
C LYS A 74 -24.02 -14.02 17.79
N GLN A 75 -24.78 -12.93 17.69
CA GLN A 75 -24.64 -11.96 16.60
C GLN A 75 -23.26 -11.29 16.60
N ILE A 76 -22.71 -10.98 17.78
CA ILE A 76 -21.39 -10.38 17.93
C ILE A 76 -20.30 -11.38 17.56
N GLN A 77 -20.38 -12.63 18.02
CA GLN A 77 -19.39 -13.65 17.67
C GLN A 77 -19.25 -13.82 16.14
N SER A 78 -20.38 -13.94 15.42
CA SER A 78 -20.38 -14.11 13.96
C SER A 78 -19.97 -12.83 13.22
N THR A 79 -20.35 -11.65 13.71
CA THR A 79 -19.98 -10.37 13.11
C THR A 79 -18.50 -10.06 13.31
N LEU A 80 -17.96 -10.29 14.51
CA LEU A 80 -16.56 -10.06 14.84
C LEU A 80 -15.63 -10.99 14.08
N ALA A 81 -16.02 -12.26 13.91
CA ALA A 81 -15.27 -13.21 13.09
C ALA A 81 -15.08 -12.72 11.64
N ARG A 82 -16.11 -12.10 11.03
CA ARG A 82 -16.00 -11.46 9.71
C ARG A 82 -15.21 -10.15 9.76
N TYR A 83 -15.41 -9.38 10.83
CA TYR A 83 -14.72 -8.12 11.06
C TYR A 83 -13.19 -8.31 11.11
N GLU A 84 -12.68 -9.26 11.90
CA GLU A 84 -11.24 -9.53 12.04
C GLU A 84 -10.53 -9.92 10.73
N GLN A 85 -11.26 -10.52 9.78
CA GLN A 85 -10.70 -10.84 8.46
C GLN A 85 -10.34 -9.59 7.68
N THR A 86 -11.13 -8.52 7.85
CA THR A 86 -11.00 -7.27 7.10
C THR A 86 -10.28 -6.19 7.91
N TYR A 87 -10.55 -6.08 9.22
CA TYR A 87 -10.04 -5.05 10.11
C TYR A 87 -8.92 -5.61 10.99
N LYS A 88 -7.69 -5.15 10.75
CA LYS A 88 -6.48 -5.74 11.35
C LYS A 88 -6.19 -5.13 12.71
N ASN A 89 -5.83 -5.99 13.66
CA ASN A 89 -5.34 -5.63 14.99
C ASN A 89 -6.26 -4.72 15.81
N ILE A 90 -7.57 -4.86 15.65
CA ILE A 90 -8.57 -4.09 16.42
C ILE A 90 -9.76 -4.93 16.92
N SER A 91 -9.73 -6.26 16.78
CA SER A 91 -10.83 -7.14 17.20
C SER A 91 -11.08 -7.07 18.71
N PHE A 92 -10.01 -7.10 19.50
CA PHE A 92 -10.10 -7.08 20.97
C PHE A 92 -10.39 -5.68 21.53
N PRO A 93 -9.78 -4.59 21.01
CA PRO A 93 -10.25 -3.25 21.29
C PRO A 93 -11.73 -3.04 20.98
N THR A 94 -12.21 -3.61 19.87
CA THR A 94 -13.62 -3.58 19.53
C THR A 94 -14.46 -4.32 20.57
N LEU A 95 -14.11 -5.57 20.92
CA LEU A 95 -14.79 -6.35 21.97
C LEU A 95 -14.84 -5.63 23.33
N TRP A 96 -13.72 -5.02 23.72
CA TRP A 96 -13.62 -4.26 24.95
C TRP A 96 -14.64 -3.12 25.00
N LEU A 97 -14.76 -2.36 23.89
CA LEU A 97 -15.68 -1.24 23.77
C LEU A 97 -17.13 -1.69 23.75
N ILE A 98 -17.48 -2.66 22.90
CA ILE A 98 -18.87 -3.04 22.67
C ILE A 98 -19.47 -3.83 23.84
N SER A 99 -18.65 -4.42 24.70
CA SER A 99 -19.10 -5.05 25.95
C SER A 99 -19.42 -4.04 27.05
N ARG A 100 -19.02 -2.76 26.90
CA ARG A 100 -19.18 -1.71 27.92
C ARG A 100 -20.01 -0.51 27.48
N ASN A 101 -20.16 -0.30 26.17
CA ASN A 101 -20.80 0.91 25.64
C ASN A 101 -21.82 0.56 24.56
N LYS A 102 -23.11 0.83 24.84
CA LYS A 102 -24.22 0.57 23.92
C LYS A 102 -24.10 1.31 22.59
N TYR A 103 -23.55 2.53 22.57
CA TYR A 103 -23.36 3.27 21.33
C TYR A 103 -22.24 2.66 20.49
N ALA A 104 -21.12 2.26 21.12
CA ALA A 104 -20.06 1.53 20.42
C ALA A 104 -20.59 0.21 19.82
N TYR A 105 -21.44 -0.52 20.56
CA TYR A 105 -22.12 -1.72 20.07
C TYR A 105 -22.96 -1.43 18.82
N GLU A 106 -23.75 -0.35 18.82
CA GLU A 106 -24.54 0.07 17.65
C GLU A 106 -23.65 0.48 16.46
N TYR A 107 -22.55 1.18 16.70
CA TYR A 107 -21.58 1.53 15.66
C TYR A 107 -20.91 0.30 15.05
N PHE A 108 -20.57 -0.69 15.87
CA PHE A 108 -19.98 -1.93 15.39
C PHE A 108 -20.91 -2.66 14.41
N LEU A 109 -22.20 -2.76 14.75
CA LEU A 109 -23.18 -3.45 13.90
C LEU A 109 -23.55 -2.66 12.63
N ASN A 110 -23.67 -1.34 12.72
CA ASN A 110 -24.25 -0.53 11.65
C ASN A 110 -23.25 0.32 10.86
N GLN A 111 -22.11 0.67 11.48
CA GLN A 111 -21.12 1.61 10.93
C GLN A 111 -19.67 1.22 11.28
N PRO A 112 -19.22 0.00 10.95
CA PRO A 112 -17.91 -0.53 11.34
C PRO A 112 -16.73 0.35 10.89
N LYS A 113 -16.83 1.03 9.75
CA LYS A 113 -15.78 1.94 9.24
C LYS A 113 -15.55 3.16 10.13
N ILE A 114 -16.62 3.69 10.75
CA ILE A 114 -16.51 4.81 11.69
C ILE A 114 -15.90 4.33 13.00
N LEU A 115 -16.30 3.14 13.48
CA LEU A 115 -15.69 2.53 14.67
C LEU A 115 -14.19 2.28 14.48
N TRP A 116 -13.79 1.71 13.34
CA TRP A 116 -12.38 1.55 12.97
C TRP A 116 -11.64 2.88 12.94
N LEU A 117 -12.23 3.91 12.32
CA LEU A 117 -11.62 5.24 12.25
C LEU A 117 -11.38 5.83 13.65
N ILE A 118 -12.36 5.74 14.56
CA ILE A 118 -12.21 6.20 15.94
C ILE A 118 -11.10 5.44 16.64
N LEU A 119 -11.06 4.11 16.51
CA LEU A 119 -10.05 3.27 17.15
C LEU A 119 -8.62 3.55 16.63
N GLU A 120 -8.44 3.64 15.32
CA GLU A 120 -7.12 3.98 14.76
C GLU A 120 -6.69 5.40 15.18
N THR A 121 -7.61 6.36 15.17
CA THR A 121 -7.32 7.74 15.61
C THR A 121 -6.93 7.76 17.09
N ALA A 122 -7.70 7.08 17.94
CA ALA A 122 -7.42 6.96 19.36
C ALA A 122 -6.05 6.32 19.62
N LYS A 123 -5.65 5.36 18.78
CA LYS A 123 -4.36 4.68 18.86
C LYS A 123 -3.22 5.63 18.50
N GLN A 124 -3.35 6.37 17.40
CA GLN A 124 -2.32 7.32 16.97
C GLN A 124 -2.18 8.52 17.93
N ASN A 125 -3.27 8.95 18.56
CA ASN A 125 -3.31 10.13 19.42
C ASN A 125 -3.29 9.78 20.93
N HIS A 126 -3.09 8.51 21.29
CA HIS A 126 -3.08 8.02 22.68
C HIS A 126 -4.29 8.47 23.52
N TRP A 127 -5.49 8.41 22.93
CA TRP A 127 -6.71 8.79 23.65
C TRP A 127 -7.01 7.82 24.79
N ASN A 128 -7.52 8.36 25.89
CA ASN A 128 -8.04 7.56 26.99
C ASN A 128 -9.47 7.06 26.71
N GLU A 129 -9.89 6.09 27.51
CA GLU A 129 -11.19 5.40 27.41
C GLU A 129 -12.38 6.36 27.51
N SER A 130 -12.31 7.31 28.46
CA SER A 130 -13.39 8.26 28.73
C SER A 130 -13.70 9.12 27.50
N LEU A 131 -12.66 9.64 26.85
CA LEU A 131 -12.82 10.41 25.62
C LEU A 131 -13.46 9.57 24.50
N VAL A 132 -13.00 8.33 24.30
CA VAL A 132 -13.55 7.43 23.27
C VAL A 132 -15.01 7.11 23.55
N PHE A 133 -15.40 6.82 24.79
CA PHE A 133 -16.79 6.60 25.17
C PHE A 133 -17.67 7.81 24.95
N GLN A 134 -17.19 9.01 25.31
CA GLN A 134 -17.91 10.25 25.05
C GLN A 134 -18.17 10.42 23.55
N LEU A 135 -17.17 10.17 22.71
CA LEU A 135 -17.29 10.34 21.25
C LEU A 135 -18.39 9.48 20.62
N PHE A 136 -18.58 8.23 21.06
CA PHE A 136 -19.63 7.37 20.51
C PHE A 136 -21.05 7.92 20.74
N SER A 137 -21.25 8.75 21.77
CA SER A 137 -22.53 9.42 22.03
C SER A 137 -22.74 10.72 21.23
N GLN A 138 -21.70 11.19 20.53
CA GLN A 138 -21.74 12.48 19.83
C GLN A 138 -22.29 12.36 18.41
N LYS A 139 -22.71 13.51 17.86
CA LYS A 139 -23.10 13.61 16.45
C LYS A 139 -21.88 13.28 15.56
N ARG A 140 -22.10 12.56 14.45
CA ARG A 140 -21.03 12.10 13.53
C ARG A 140 -20.06 13.20 13.07
N LYS A 141 -20.54 14.43 12.86
CA LYS A 141 -19.67 15.57 12.50
C LYS A 141 -18.68 15.94 13.61
N TYR A 142 -19.09 15.80 14.87
CA TYR A 142 -18.21 16.02 16.01
C TYR A 142 -17.14 14.93 16.10
N ILE A 143 -17.52 13.67 15.86
CA ILE A 143 -16.56 12.55 15.77
C ILE A 143 -15.50 12.84 14.70
N LEU A 144 -15.91 13.30 13.52
CA LEU A 144 -14.97 13.68 12.46
C LEU A 144 -14.04 14.81 12.90
N ALA A 145 -14.56 15.87 13.51
CA ALA A 145 -13.76 16.97 14.02
C ALA A 145 -12.73 16.50 15.06
N ALA A 146 -13.15 15.64 16.00
CA ALA A 146 -12.25 15.04 16.99
C ALA A 146 -11.15 14.20 16.32
N CYS A 147 -11.45 13.54 15.21
CA CYS A 147 -10.45 12.80 14.43
C CYS A 147 -9.59 13.69 13.52
N ASN A 148 -9.61 15.02 13.68
CA ASN A 148 -8.95 15.99 12.81
C ASN A 148 -9.35 15.84 11.33
N LEU A 149 -10.58 15.39 11.07
CA LEU A 149 -11.13 15.26 9.73
C LEU A 149 -12.12 16.39 9.42
N PRO A 150 -12.29 16.77 8.14
CA PRO A 150 -13.28 17.78 7.78
C PRO A 150 -14.69 17.38 8.24
N PRO A 151 -15.37 18.15 9.11
CA PRO A 151 -16.64 17.78 9.74
C PRO A 151 -17.85 17.99 8.80
N ARG A 152 -17.80 17.37 7.62
CA ARG A 152 -18.72 17.59 6.49
C ARG A 152 -19.45 16.30 6.12
N LYS A 153 -20.64 16.45 5.51
CA LYS A 153 -21.42 15.30 4.98
C LYS A 153 -20.64 14.58 3.86
N SER A 154 -19.88 15.31 3.05
CA SER A 154 -18.99 14.75 2.02
C SER A 154 -17.96 13.78 2.59
N THR A 155 -17.39 14.07 3.76
CA THR A 155 -16.44 13.19 4.46
C THR A 155 -17.11 11.89 4.90
N LEU A 156 -18.30 11.98 5.52
CA LEU A 156 -19.07 10.79 5.91
C LEU A 156 -19.46 9.94 4.70
N ASN A 157 -19.89 10.60 3.61
CA ASN A 157 -20.22 9.92 2.35
C ASN A 157 -18.99 9.20 1.79
N LEU A 158 -17.81 9.84 1.77
CA LEU A 158 -16.57 9.21 1.33
C LEU A 158 -16.24 7.98 2.20
N ILE A 159 -16.28 8.12 3.54
CA ILE A 159 -15.99 7.01 4.47
C ILE A 159 -16.95 5.82 4.23
N SER A 160 -18.23 6.10 3.99
CA SER A 160 -19.22 5.05 3.71
C SER A 160 -18.92 4.23 2.45
N LYS A 161 -18.21 4.83 1.49
CA LYS A 161 -17.86 4.25 0.18
C LYS A 161 -16.53 3.50 0.17
N LEU A 162 -15.77 3.55 1.26
CA LEU A 162 -14.49 2.83 1.34
C LEU A 162 -14.70 1.33 1.21
N SER A 163 -13.87 0.66 0.42
CA SER A 163 -13.96 -0.77 0.12
C SER A 163 -12.57 -1.39 0.09
N PHE A 164 -11.81 -1.19 1.17
CA PHE A 164 -10.46 -1.73 1.27
C PHE A 164 -10.47 -3.24 1.45
N ARG A 165 -9.44 -3.90 0.92
CA ARG A 165 -9.20 -5.32 1.19
C ARG A 165 -8.93 -5.54 2.67
N PHE A 166 -8.16 -4.63 3.28
CA PHE A 166 -7.86 -4.63 4.70
C PHE A 166 -7.89 -3.21 5.26
N TYR A 167 -8.44 -3.06 6.46
CA TYR A 167 -8.45 -1.81 7.22
C TYR A 167 -7.42 -1.91 8.34
N GLY A 168 -6.31 -1.18 8.20
CA GLY A 168 -5.27 -1.09 9.21
C GLY A 168 -4.54 0.25 9.13
N THR A 169 -3.43 0.38 9.85
CA THR A 169 -2.72 1.65 10.01
C THR A 169 -2.23 2.26 8.68
N LYS A 170 -1.83 1.45 7.68
CA LYS A 170 -1.44 1.97 6.34
C LYS A 170 -2.63 2.65 5.65
N GLN A 171 -3.79 1.99 5.62
CA GLN A 171 -5.02 2.52 5.03
C GLN A 171 -5.50 3.77 5.75
N TYR A 172 -5.45 3.75 7.09
CA TYR A 172 -5.74 4.92 7.90
C TYR A 172 -4.88 6.11 7.48
N ARG A 173 -3.54 5.97 7.45
CA ARG A 173 -2.62 7.05 7.05
C ARG A 173 -2.91 7.57 5.64
N THR A 174 -3.17 6.67 4.70
CA THR A 174 -3.50 7.05 3.31
C THR A 174 -4.81 7.82 3.25
N LEU A 175 -5.84 7.39 3.98
CA LEU A 175 -7.12 8.09 4.09
C LEU A 175 -6.96 9.50 4.68
N ILE A 176 -6.23 9.64 5.78
CA ILE A 176 -5.97 10.96 6.40
C ILE A 176 -5.25 11.89 5.42
N HIS A 177 -4.24 11.39 4.71
CA HIS A 177 -3.51 12.16 3.70
C HIS A 177 -4.45 12.67 2.60
N VAL A 178 -5.31 11.80 2.04
CA VAL A 178 -6.28 12.19 1.01
C VAL A 178 -7.29 13.21 1.54
N LEU A 179 -7.82 13.02 2.76
CA LEU A 179 -8.78 13.95 3.37
C LEU A 179 -8.18 15.30 3.77
N SER A 180 -6.85 15.39 3.86
CA SER A 180 -6.13 16.65 4.09
C SER A 180 -6.08 17.52 2.83
N ASN A 181 -6.31 16.94 1.65
CA ASN A 181 -6.41 17.69 0.40
C ASN A 181 -7.80 18.33 0.29
N SER A 182 -7.87 19.64 0.06
CA SER A 182 -9.14 20.39 -0.05
C SER A 182 -10.10 19.87 -1.14
N GLU A 183 -9.58 19.15 -2.13
CA GLU A 183 -10.31 18.64 -3.29
C GLU A 183 -10.81 17.18 -3.12
N TYR A 184 -10.62 16.56 -1.95
CA TYR A 184 -11.07 15.18 -1.66
C TYR A 184 -12.56 14.96 -1.97
N VAL A 185 -13.37 16.03 -1.89
CA VAL A 185 -14.82 16.00 -2.13
C VAL A 185 -15.14 15.47 -3.54
N LYS A 186 -14.23 15.61 -4.51
CA LYS A 186 -14.40 15.06 -5.86
C LYS A 186 -14.50 13.53 -5.88
N LEU A 187 -13.83 12.85 -4.96
CA LEU A 187 -13.94 11.39 -4.79
C LEU A 187 -15.31 10.97 -4.27
N SER A 188 -16.04 11.86 -3.61
CA SER A 188 -17.36 11.54 -3.05
C SER A 188 -18.42 11.23 -4.12
N HIS A 189 -18.14 11.45 -5.40
CA HIS A 189 -19.02 11.05 -6.52
C HIS A 189 -18.84 9.59 -6.95
N MET A 190 -17.72 8.95 -6.60
CA MET A 190 -17.48 7.55 -6.93
C MET A 190 -18.45 6.63 -6.18
N SER A 191 -18.81 5.47 -6.74
CA SER A 191 -19.65 4.49 -6.04
C SER A 191 -18.88 3.79 -4.92
N THR A 192 -17.64 3.41 -5.20
CA THR A 192 -16.72 2.70 -4.29
C THR A 192 -15.32 3.33 -4.34
N ILE A 193 -14.59 3.23 -3.23
CA ILE A 193 -13.22 3.77 -3.10
C ILE A 193 -12.36 2.71 -2.43
N ASP A 194 -11.55 2.02 -3.22
CA ASP A 194 -10.63 1.00 -2.74
C ASP A 194 -9.25 1.59 -2.34
N ASP A 195 -8.34 0.70 -1.92
CA ASP A 195 -6.97 1.05 -1.56
C ASP A 195 -6.21 1.71 -2.73
N HIS A 196 -6.44 1.23 -3.95
CA HIS A 196 -5.70 1.69 -5.13
C HIS A 196 -6.08 3.12 -5.52
N VAL A 197 -7.36 3.49 -5.42
CA VAL A 197 -7.83 4.87 -5.64
C VAL A 197 -7.12 5.83 -4.68
N LEU A 198 -7.08 5.50 -3.39
CA LEU A 198 -6.44 6.37 -2.39
C LEU A 198 -4.93 6.45 -2.56
N GLU A 199 -4.25 5.34 -2.83
CA GLU A 199 -2.82 5.34 -3.12
C GLU A 199 -2.48 6.14 -4.38
N PHE A 200 -3.29 6.00 -5.43
CA PHE A 200 -3.09 6.72 -6.69
C PHE A 200 -3.29 8.23 -6.51
N THR A 201 -4.33 8.65 -5.81
CA THR A 201 -4.64 10.07 -5.58
C THR A 201 -3.70 10.72 -4.57
N THR A 202 -3.14 9.96 -3.64
CA THR A 202 -2.02 10.40 -2.78
C THR A 202 -0.78 10.71 -3.62
N LYS A 203 -0.49 9.87 -4.63
CA LYS A 203 0.70 10.03 -5.48
C LYS A 203 0.52 11.09 -6.58
N PHE A 204 -0.71 11.27 -7.06
CA PHE A 204 -1.06 12.22 -8.12
C PHE A 204 -2.27 13.07 -7.71
N PRO A 205 -2.12 13.96 -6.70
CA PRO A 205 -3.22 14.78 -6.19
C PRO A 205 -3.84 15.70 -7.26
N GLU A 206 -3.08 16.08 -8.29
CA GLU A 206 -3.54 16.87 -9.43
C GLU A 206 -4.68 16.18 -10.19
N LEU A 207 -4.74 14.85 -10.14
CA LEU A 207 -5.75 14.04 -10.81
C LEU A 207 -7.04 13.86 -10.01
N LEU A 208 -7.14 14.39 -8.77
CA LEU A 208 -8.38 14.34 -7.98
C LEU A 208 -9.59 14.95 -8.71
N LYS A 209 -9.35 15.96 -9.56
CA LYS A 209 -10.39 16.66 -10.35
C LYS A 209 -10.65 16.00 -11.71
N SER A 210 -9.92 14.95 -12.04
CA SER A 210 -9.91 14.42 -13.41
C SER A 210 -11.17 13.62 -13.75
N ARG A 211 -11.46 13.59 -15.06
CA ARG A 211 -12.44 12.66 -15.63
C ARG A 211 -11.93 11.22 -15.63
N LEU A 212 -10.62 11.02 -15.52
CA LEU A 212 -10.05 9.67 -15.42
C LEU A 212 -10.61 8.93 -14.21
N LEU A 213 -10.66 9.58 -13.04
CA LEU A 213 -11.17 8.95 -11.82
C LEU A 213 -12.67 8.65 -11.87
N SER A 214 -13.45 9.46 -12.60
CA SER A 214 -14.91 9.26 -12.69
C SER A 214 -15.31 8.03 -13.51
N HIS A 215 -14.38 7.46 -14.27
CA HIS A 215 -14.62 6.29 -15.13
C HIS A 215 -13.91 5.02 -14.64
N ILE A 216 -13.33 5.06 -13.43
CA ILE A 216 -12.72 3.89 -12.80
C ILE A 216 -13.76 2.78 -12.67
N ARG A 217 -13.35 1.56 -13.05
CA ARG A 217 -14.13 0.33 -12.89
C ARG A 217 -13.40 -0.62 -11.95
N GLU A 218 -14.10 -1.58 -11.36
CA GLU A 218 -13.58 -2.51 -10.34
C GLU A 218 -12.32 -3.30 -10.79
N ASN A 219 -12.08 -3.47 -12.10
CA ASN A 219 -10.98 -4.28 -12.64
C ASN A 219 -9.92 -3.45 -13.41
N TRP A 220 -9.69 -2.21 -13.02
CA TRP A 220 -8.63 -1.41 -13.65
C TRP A 220 -7.24 -1.99 -13.37
N ASN A 221 -6.37 -1.98 -14.39
CA ASN A 221 -4.97 -2.34 -14.23
C ASN A 221 -4.19 -1.20 -13.56
N TRP A 222 -4.35 -1.08 -12.23
CA TRP A 222 -3.72 -0.05 -11.42
C TRP A 222 -2.19 -0.02 -11.51
N PRO A 223 -1.48 -1.17 -11.46
CA PRO A 223 -0.03 -1.17 -11.65
C PRO A 223 0.41 -0.52 -12.96
N GLU A 224 -0.28 -0.84 -14.05
CA GLU A 224 0.03 -0.30 -15.36
C GLU A 224 -0.32 1.18 -15.49
N LEU A 225 -1.50 1.60 -15.01
CA LEU A 225 -1.89 3.00 -15.00
C LEU A 225 -0.88 3.84 -14.25
N ARG A 226 -0.51 3.41 -13.04
CA ARG A 226 0.47 4.08 -12.19
C ARG A 226 1.81 4.21 -12.91
N LYS A 227 2.30 3.13 -13.52
CA LYS A 227 3.54 3.15 -14.29
C LYS A 227 3.47 4.12 -15.46
N THR A 228 2.41 4.04 -16.27
CA THR A 228 2.23 4.87 -17.47
C THR A 228 2.16 6.36 -17.12
N VAL A 229 1.44 6.73 -16.05
CA VAL A 229 1.37 8.12 -15.58
C VAL A 229 2.74 8.64 -15.10
N ILE A 230 3.55 7.80 -14.44
CA ILE A 230 4.91 8.17 -14.04
C ILE A 230 5.78 8.41 -15.28
N ASP A 231 5.70 7.52 -16.27
CA ASP A 231 6.49 7.64 -17.50
C ASP A 231 6.07 8.87 -18.31
N ILE A 232 4.76 9.15 -18.42
CA ILE A 232 4.22 10.38 -19.00
C ILE A 232 4.76 11.62 -18.26
N LYS A 233 4.77 11.62 -16.92
CA LYS A 233 5.31 12.75 -16.13
C LYS A 233 6.78 13.00 -16.47
N ARG A 234 7.59 11.95 -16.60
CA ARG A 234 9.02 12.08 -16.96
C ARG A 234 9.18 12.62 -18.38
N MET A 235 8.45 12.05 -19.34
CA MET A 235 8.48 12.50 -20.74
C MET A 235 8.06 13.96 -20.87
N ALA A 236 7.02 14.37 -20.14
CA ALA A 236 6.59 15.76 -20.13
C ALA A 236 7.64 16.70 -19.54
N CYS A 237 8.32 16.31 -18.46
CA CYS A 237 9.44 17.08 -17.91
C CYS A 237 10.56 17.26 -18.94
N MET A 238 10.96 16.18 -19.61
CA MET A 238 11.99 16.21 -20.66
C MET A 238 11.59 17.10 -21.86
N LEU A 239 10.30 17.12 -22.21
CA LEU A 239 9.76 17.92 -23.30
C LEU A 239 9.34 19.35 -22.87
N ASN A 240 9.52 19.73 -21.60
CA ASN A 240 9.03 20.98 -21.02
C ASN A 240 7.51 21.21 -21.24
N ILE A 241 6.69 20.17 -21.00
CA ILE A 241 5.23 20.22 -21.11
C ILE A 241 4.62 20.38 -19.71
N ASP A 242 4.14 21.59 -19.41
CA ASP A 242 3.60 21.93 -18.08
C ASP A 242 2.16 21.43 -17.83
N ASP A 243 1.35 21.27 -18.88
CA ASP A 243 -0.08 20.93 -18.77
C ASP A 243 -0.37 19.42 -18.73
N VAL A 244 0.66 18.58 -18.53
CA VAL A 244 0.56 17.12 -18.69
C VAL A 244 -0.53 16.46 -17.83
N PHE A 245 -0.69 16.89 -16.58
CA PHE A 245 -1.73 16.34 -15.70
C PHE A 245 -3.14 16.75 -16.14
N GLN A 246 -3.29 17.89 -16.81
CA GLN A 246 -4.56 18.26 -17.43
C GLN A 246 -4.87 17.33 -18.61
N ARG A 247 -3.87 16.98 -19.42
CA ARG A 247 -4.02 16.04 -20.54
C ARG A 247 -4.39 14.64 -20.04
N ILE A 248 -3.66 14.10 -19.06
CA ILE A 248 -4.00 12.84 -18.39
C ILE A 248 -5.40 12.92 -17.80
N GLY A 249 -5.75 14.03 -17.17
CA GLY A 249 -7.03 14.19 -16.50
C GLY A 249 -8.24 14.23 -17.44
N ARG A 250 -8.03 14.43 -18.75
CA ARG A 250 -9.07 14.36 -19.78
C ARG A 250 -9.30 12.94 -20.31
N CYS A 251 -8.35 12.03 -20.09
CA CYS A 251 -8.48 10.62 -20.45
C CYS A 251 -9.63 9.95 -19.68
N ARG A 252 -10.32 9.03 -20.34
CA ARG A 252 -11.47 8.28 -19.78
C ARG A 252 -11.08 6.88 -19.32
N ASP A 253 -9.99 6.34 -19.83
CA ASP A 253 -9.53 4.99 -19.52
C ASP A 253 -8.02 4.85 -19.75
N LEU A 254 -7.50 3.68 -19.42
CA LEU A 254 -6.10 3.34 -19.59
C LEU A 254 -5.65 3.35 -21.06
N ALA A 255 -6.53 3.04 -22.02
CA ALA A 255 -6.18 3.06 -23.43
C ALA A 255 -5.94 4.49 -23.93
N GLU A 256 -6.71 5.47 -23.47
CA GLU A 256 -6.44 6.89 -23.76
C GLU A 256 -5.15 7.37 -23.09
N VAL A 257 -4.86 6.94 -21.87
CA VAL A 257 -3.60 7.25 -21.19
C VAL A 257 -2.41 6.65 -21.96
N ARG A 258 -2.53 5.41 -22.46
CA ARG A 258 -1.52 4.78 -23.33
C ARG A 258 -1.33 5.54 -24.64
N ARG A 259 -2.40 5.98 -25.30
CA ARG A 259 -2.29 6.80 -26.51
C ARG A 259 -1.54 8.11 -26.27
N LEU A 260 -1.79 8.77 -25.13
CA LEU A 260 -1.02 9.94 -24.73
C LEU A 260 0.47 9.59 -24.51
N HIS A 261 0.75 8.48 -23.83
CA HIS A 261 2.11 7.98 -23.66
C HIS A 261 2.82 7.71 -25.00
N ASP A 262 2.17 7.01 -25.92
CA ASP A 262 2.75 6.64 -27.21
C ASP A 262 3.01 7.88 -28.07
N HIS A 263 2.09 8.85 -28.06
CA HIS A 263 2.28 10.13 -28.72
C HIS A 263 3.50 10.90 -28.19
N LEU A 264 3.69 10.96 -26.86
CA LEU A 264 4.89 11.59 -26.28
C LEU A 264 6.17 10.83 -26.64
N THR A 265 6.08 9.49 -26.73
CA THR A 265 7.20 8.64 -27.16
C THR A 265 7.60 8.94 -28.60
N GLU A 266 6.63 9.15 -29.49
CA GLU A 266 6.87 9.56 -30.89
C GLU A 266 7.56 10.92 -30.96
N ILE A 267 7.10 11.91 -30.18
CA ILE A 267 7.71 13.25 -30.12
C ILE A 267 9.16 13.16 -29.66
N ILE A 268 9.44 12.39 -28.60
CA ILE A 268 10.81 12.19 -28.08
C ILE A 268 11.69 11.53 -29.13
N ASN A 269 11.21 10.46 -29.77
CA ASN A 269 12.00 9.69 -30.75
C ASN A 269 12.17 10.43 -32.10
N ALA A 270 11.36 11.46 -32.36
CA ALA A 270 11.49 12.34 -33.52
C ALA A 270 12.58 13.41 -33.37
N GLN A 271 13.07 13.65 -32.15
CA GLN A 271 14.19 14.59 -31.93
C GLN A 271 15.44 14.12 -32.69
N GLU A 272 16.15 15.06 -33.32
CA GLU A 272 17.32 14.72 -34.11
C GLU A 272 18.46 14.27 -33.19
N LEU A 273 19.00 13.06 -33.40
CA LEU A 273 20.12 12.52 -32.63
C LEU A 273 21.34 13.46 -32.57
N LYS A 274 21.55 14.26 -33.62
CA LYS A 274 22.64 15.25 -33.69
C LYS A 274 22.44 16.44 -32.75
N SER A 275 21.19 16.76 -32.41
CA SER A 275 20.83 17.83 -31.48
C SER A 275 20.97 17.41 -30.01
N LEU A 276 21.09 16.11 -29.73
CA LEU A 276 21.25 15.60 -28.38
C LEU A 276 22.72 15.66 -27.92
N PRO A 277 22.97 16.13 -26.69
CA PRO A 277 24.32 16.16 -26.14
C PRO A 277 24.82 14.74 -25.90
N ASP A 278 26.11 14.50 -26.15
CA ASP A 278 26.73 13.20 -25.93
C ASP A 278 27.24 13.08 -24.49
N ILE A 279 26.30 13.00 -23.55
CA ILE A 279 26.59 12.96 -22.11
C ILE A 279 26.96 11.53 -21.71
N PRO A 280 28.18 11.27 -21.21
CA PRO A 280 28.56 9.97 -20.69
C PRO A 280 27.82 9.69 -19.38
N TYR A 281 27.36 8.45 -19.21
CA TYR A 281 26.72 8.00 -17.98
C TYR A 281 27.75 7.52 -16.95
N PRO A 282 27.35 7.48 -15.65
CA PRO A 282 28.13 6.78 -14.65
C PRO A 282 28.42 5.34 -15.09
N ALA A 283 29.56 4.80 -14.64
CA ALA A 283 29.94 3.43 -14.91
C ALA A 283 28.78 2.46 -14.54
N PRO A 284 28.44 1.50 -15.43
CA PRO A 284 27.40 0.54 -15.15
C PRO A 284 27.79 -0.31 -13.92
N PRO A 285 26.85 -0.61 -13.02
CA PRO A 285 27.16 -1.32 -11.77
C PRO A 285 27.48 -2.79 -12.00
N LEU A 286 27.00 -3.34 -13.11
CA LEU A 286 27.21 -4.72 -13.52
C LEU A 286 27.88 -4.73 -14.90
N ASP A 287 28.92 -5.55 -15.03
CA ASP A 287 29.63 -5.71 -16.28
C ASP A 287 28.72 -6.32 -17.37
N GLY A 288 28.93 -5.85 -18.59
CA GLY A 288 28.33 -6.44 -19.77
C GLY A 288 28.90 -7.82 -20.08
N THR A 289 28.17 -8.57 -20.89
CA THR A 289 28.60 -9.83 -21.50
C THR A 289 28.47 -9.72 -23.03
N GLN A 290 28.85 -10.78 -23.75
CA GLN A 290 28.58 -10.86 -25.19
C GLN A 290 27.08 -10.83 -25.54
N LEU A 291 26.21 -11.17 -24.59
CA LEU A 291 24.76 -11.23 -24.78
C LEU A 291 24.04 -9.99 -24.24
N ILE A 292 24.65 -9.26 -23.30
CA ILE A 292 24.05 -8.14 -22.59
C ILE A 292 25.04 -6.99 -22.50
N ALA A 293 24.83 -5.90 -23.24
CA ALA A 293 25.75 -4.77 -23.30
C ALA A 293 25.16 -3.53 -22.57
N PRO A 294 25.92 -2.82 -21.71
CA PRO A 294 25.43 -1.61 -21.07
C PRO A 294 25.23 -0.48 -22.09
N ILE A 295 24.28 0.41 -21.78
CA ILE A 295 24.15 1.71 -22.45
C ILE A 295 24.94 2.72 -21.63
N THR A 296 25.94 3.34 -22.26
CA THR A 296 26.99 4.09 -21.56
C THR A 296 26.93 5.60 -21.78
N CYS A 297 26.10 6.08 -22.71
CA CYS A 297 25.87 7.51 -22.88
C CYS A 297 24.45 7.84 -23.34
N MET A 298 24.10 9.13 -23.28
CA MET A 298 22.79 9.64 -23.70
C MET A 298 22.49 9.36 -25.17
N ARG A 299 23.48 9.46 -26.05
CA ARG A 299 23.31 9.19 -27.48
C ARG A 299 22.95 7.72 -27.74
N GLU A 300 23.63 6.78 -27.07
CA GLU A 300 23.29 5.36 -27.16
C GLU A 300 21.88 5.06 -26.65
N LEU A 301 21.45 5.75 -25.57
CA LEU A 301 20.09 5.63 -25.05
C LEU A 301 19.04 6.17 -26.02
N ALA A 302 19.34 7.28 -26.70
CA ALA A 302 18.45 7.85 -27.70
C ALA A 302 18.33 6.96 -28.95
N ILE A 303 19.44 6.34 -29.38
CA ILE A 303 19.43 5.33 -30.45
C ILE A 303 18.56 4.15 -30.02
N GLU A 304 18.76 3.64 -28.80
CA GLU A 304 17.95 2.54 -28.26
C GLU A 304 16.46 2.87 -28.26
N ALA A 305 16.10 4.04 -27.74
CA ALA A 305 14.72 4.51 -27.67
C ALA A 305 14.06 4.54 -29.04
N LYS A 306 14.78 5.03 -30.06
CA LYS A 306 14.30 5.14 -31.44
C LYS A 306 14.19 3.78 -32.15
N GLU A 307 15.23 2.95 -32.08
CA GLU A 307 15.26 1.63 -32.72
C GLU A 307 14.17 0.71 -32.17
N GLN A 308 14.02 0.74 -30.84
CA GLN A 308 13.06 -0.09 -30.14
C GLN A 308 11.68 0.54 -30.02
N ARG A 309 11.53 1.84 -30.34
CA ARG A 309 10.27 2.59 -30.23
C ARG A 309 9.70 2.56 -28.80
N HIS A 310 10.55 2.86 -27.81
CA HIS A 310 10.20 2.92 -26.39
C HIS A 310 10.47 4.30 -25.80
N CYS A 311 9.95 4.55 -24.60
CA CYS A 311 10.17 5.78 -23.83
C CYS A 311 11.47 5.77 -22.99
N VAL A 312 12.43 4.87 -23.28
CA VAL A 312 13.61 4.65 -22.42
C VAL A 312 14.50 5.89 -22.28
N LEU A 313 14.49 6.80 -23.27
CA LEU A 313 15.21 8.07 -23.18
C LEU A 313 14.74 8.94 -22.02
N SER A 314 13.48 8.83 -21.59
CA SER A 314 12.94 9.55 -20.41
C SER A 314 13.57 9.13 -19.07
N TYR A 315 14.41 8.10 -19.07
CA TYR A 315 15.16 7.65 -17.89
C TYR A 315 16.53 8.33 -17.74
N HIS A 316 16.93 9.20 -18.68
CA HIS A 316 18.21 9.91 -18.69
C HIS A 316 18.65 10.43 -17.31
N GLU A 317 17.83 11.26 -16.66
CA GLU A 317 18.12 11.83 -15.33
C GLU A 317 18.32 10.76 -14.25
N ARG A 318 17.53 9.69 -14.27
CA ARG A 318 17.66 8.61 -13.28
C ARG A 318 18.96 7.83 -13.45
N ILE A 319 19.46 7.74 -14.69
CA ILE A 319 20.75 7.10 -14.98
C ILE A 319 21.90 7.98 -14.47
N LEU A 320 21.85 9.29 -14.74
CA LEU A 320 22.82 10.24 -14.20
C LEU A 320 22.87 10.22 -12.66
N CYS A 321 21.71 10.14 -12.00
CA CYS A 321 21.62 10.07 -10.55
C CYS A 321 21.90 8.68 -9.96
N LYS A 322 22.37 7.69 -10.75
CA LYS A 322 22.67 6.32 -10.29
C LYS A 322 21.46 5.57 -9.71
N GLN A 323 20.26 5.96 -10.09
CA GLN A 323 18.98 5.37 -9.64
C GLN A 323 18.41 4.35 -10.63
N TYR A 324 19.01 4.24 -11.82
CA TYR A 324 18.57 3.37 -12.90
C TYR A 324 19.72 3.07 -13.85
N TYR A 325 19.75 1.88 -14.44
CA TYR A 325 20.73 1.53 -15.46
C TYR A 325 20.06 0.76 -16.59
N VAL A 326 20.57 0.93 -17.81
CA VAL A 326 19.96 0.36 -19.01
C VAL A 326 20.99 -0.47 -19.77
N TYR A 327 20.56 -1.63 -20.24
CA TYR A 327 21.35 -2.60 -20.99
C TYR A 327 20.57 -3.03 -22.24
N LYS A 328 21.31 -3.43 -23.26
CA LYS A 328 20.82 -4.08 -24.47
C LYS A 328 21.02 -5.58 -24.33
N ILE A 329 19.95 -6.37 -24.39
CA ILE A 329 20.05 -7.81 -24.64
C ILE A 329 20.15 -8.03 -26.15
N LEU A 330 21.22 -8.68 -26.60
CA LEU A 330 21.53 -8.94 -28.00
C LEU A 330 21.03 -10.33 -28.45
N SER A 331 20.95 -11.29 -27.52
CA SER A 331 20.52 -12.67 -27.76
C SER A 331 19.96 -13.26 -26.45
N PRO A 332 18.95 -14.16 -26.50
CA PRO A 332 18.38 -14.82 -27.68
C PRO A 332 17.40 -13.95 -28.48
N GLU A 333 16.85 -12.90 -27.86
CA GLU A 333 16.02 -11.90 -28.54
C GLU A 333 16.52 -10.51 -28.21
N ARG A 334 16.45 -9.62 -29.21
CA ARG A 334 16.84 -8.23 -29.04
C ARG A 334 15.86 -7.50 -28.10
N ALA A 335 16.29 -7.17 -26.88
CA ALA A 335 15.47 -6.51 -25.85
C ALA A 335 16.19 -5.36 -25.13
N THR A 336 15.44 -4.39 -24.62
CA THR A 336 15.95 -3.36 -23.69
C THR A 336 15.72 -3.83 -22.25
N LEU A 337 16.77 -3.85 -21.44
CA LEU A 337 16.75 -4.23 -20.04
C LEU A 337 17.02 -2.99 -19.17
N GLY A 338 16.13 -2.72 -18.22
CA GLY A 338 16.29 -1.67 -17.22
C GLY A 338 16.37 -2.26 -15.82
N ILE A 339 17.38 -1.87 -15.06
CA ILE A 339 17.61 -2.36 -13.69
C ILE A 339 17.63 -1.21 -12.68
N ARG A 340 17.31 -1.52 -11.43
CA ARG A 340 17.40 -0.60 -10.28
C ARG A 340 17.85 -1.33 -9.02
N ILE A 341 18.43 -0.58 -8.09
CA ILE A 341 18.77 -1.09 -6.75
C ILE A 341 17.55 -1.01 -5.82
N THR A 342 17.37 -2.02 -4.97
CA THR A 342 16.38 -2.01 -3.89
C THR A 342 16.93 -1.36 -2.63
N SER A 343 16.06 -1.09 -1.65
CA SER A 343 16.44 -0.66 -0.30
C SER A 343 17.46 -1.60 0.35
N ASP A 344 17.36 -2.88 0.01
CA ASP A 344 18.14 -3.96 0.59
C ASP A 344 19.47 -4.15 -0.16
N LYS A 345 19.86 -3.17 -0.98
CA LYS A 345 21.08 -3.13 -1.80
C LYS A 345 21.22 -4.28 -2.81
N HIS A 346 20.11 -4.82 -3.30
CA HIS A 346 20.11 -5.83 -4.36
C HIS A 346 19.69 -5.24 -5.70
N TRP A 347 20.33 -5.66 -6.78
CA TRP A 347 19.87 -5.27 -8.12
C TRP A 347 18.64 -6.07 -8.52
N THR A 348 17.67 -5.40 -9.11
CA THR A 348 16.43 -6.00 -9.61
C THR A 348 16.13 -5.52 -11.01
N ILE A 349 15.56 -6.41 -11.83
CA ILE A 349 15.00 -6.05 -13.12
C ILE A 349 13.74 -5.22 -12.87
N ASP A 350 13.76 -3.97 -13.33
CA ASP A 350 12.58 -3.11 -13.34
C ASP A 350 11.79 -3.31 -14.63
N GLN A 351 12.50 -3.43 -15.76
CA GLN A 351 11.89 -3.61 -17.08
C GLN A 351 12.70 -4.53 -17.97
N LEU A 352 12.00 -5.33 -18.76
CA LEU A 352 12.57 -6.09 -19.86
C LEU A 352 11.55 -6.08 -21.01
N LYS A 353 11.90 -5.40 -22.10
CA LYS A 353 10.95 -5.11 -23.19
C LYS A 353 11.57 -5.31 -24.56
N LEU A 354 10.85 -6.01 -25.43
CA LEU A 354 11.11 -6.02 -26.88
C LEU A 354 10.51 -4.77 -27.51
N LYS A 355 10.85 -4.54 -28.78
CA LYS A 355 10.36 -3.45 -29.63
C LYS A 355 8.86 -3.17 -29.44
N CYS A 356 8.51 -1.88 -29.38
CA CYS A 356 7.16 -1.40 -29.10
C CYS A 356 6.58 -1.91 -27.77
N ASN A 357 7.42 -2.05 -26.73
CA ASN A 357 7.04 -2.52 -25.39
C ASN A 357 6.45 -3.94 -25.32
N GLN A 358 6.71 -4.76 -26.33
CA GLN A 358 6.28 -6.15 -26.38
C GLN A 358 6.96 -6.99 -25.29
N SER A 359 6.31 -8.08 -24.90
CA SER A 359 6.83 -8.99 -23.88
C SER A 359 7.91 -9.91 -24.47
N PRO A 360 9.05 -10.08 -23.78
CA PRO A 360 10.11 -11.01 -24.17
C PRO A 360 9.67 -12.47 -24.01
N SER A 361 10.29 -13.40 -24.75
CA SER A 361 10.13 -14.83 -24.51
C SER A 361 10.64 -15.23 -23.14
N VAL A 362 10.20 -16.41 -22.67
CA VAL A 362 10.68 -17.01 -21.41
C VAL A 362 12.19 -17.19 -21.40
N LEU A 363 12.81 -17.55 -22.55
CA LEU A 363 14.25 -17.76 -22.65
C LEU A 363 15.03 -16.44 -22.47
N THR A 364 14.55 -15.34 -23.06
CA THR A 364 15.13 -14.01 -22.87
C THR A 364 15.00 -13.55 -21.41
N GLN A 365 13.85 -13.81 -20.78
CA GLN A 365 13.66 -13.53 -19.36
C GLN A 365 14.66 -14.31 -18.50
N GLN A 366 14.80 -15.62 -18.73
CA GLN A 366 15.75 -16.48 -18.01
C GLN A 366 17.20 -16.00 -18.19
N THR A 367 17.57 -15.58 -19.40
CA THR A 367 18.90 -15.03 -19.69
C THR A 367 19.18 -13.79 -18.85
N ALA A 368 18.22 -12.85 -18.79
CA ALA A 368 18.34 -11.64 -17.98
C ALA A 368 18.42 -11.93 -16.47
N TYR A 369 17.56 -12.83 -15.96
CA TYR A 369 17.56 -13.20 -14.55
C TYR A 369 18.82 -13.94 -14.14
N LYS A 370 19.34 -14.83 -14.98
CA LYS A 370 20.59 -15.55 -14.73
C LYS A 370 21.76 -14.56 -14.59
N TRP A 371 21.92 -13.68 -15.57
CA TRP A 371 22.96 -12.64 -15.54
C TRP A 371 22.86 -11.75 -14.28
N LEU A 372 21.65 -11.32 -13.91
CA LEU A 372 21.45 -10.51 -12.70
C LEU A 372 21.77 -11.30 -11.41
N SER A 373 21.43 -12.59 -11.36
CA SER A 373 21.67 -13.43 -10.19
C SER A 373 23.15 -13.70 -9.96
N GLU A 374 23.92 -13.92 -11.04
CA GLU A 374 25.37 -14.11 -10.98
C GLU A 374 26.06 -12.84 -10.46
N ALA A 375 25.59 -11.68 -10.89
CA ALA A 375 26.08 -10.40 -10.43
C ALA A 375 25.72 -10.09 -8.95
N ASN A 376 24.53 -10.48 -8.50
CA ASN A 376 24.12 -10.31 -7.10
C ASN A 376 24.80 -11.31 -6.13
N ALA A 377 25.31 -12.44 -6.62
CA ALA A 377 26.02 -13.42 -5.79
C ALA A 377 27.42 -12.96 -5.38
N ILE A 378 27.95 -11.90 -6.01
CA ILE A 378 29.23 -11.29 -5.67
C ILE A 378 28.98 -10.26 -4.55
N PRO A 379 29.62 -10.37 -3.36
CA PRO A 379 29.44 -9.42 -2.27
C PRO A 379 29.78 -7.99 -2.73
N GLN A 380 28.79 -7.10 -2.70
CA GLN A 380 28.98 -5.70 -3.08
C GLN A 380 29.70 -4.92 -1.97
N TYR A 381 31.01 -5.11 -1.84
CA TYR A 381 31.85 -4.22 -1.05
C TYR A 381 32.07 -2.92 -1.83
N GLY A 382 31.52 -1.80 -1.37
CA GLY A 382 31.96 -0.46 -1.81
C GLY A 382 30.92 0.53 -2.30
N LEU A 383 29.60 0.26 -2.27
CA LEU A 383 28.60 1.30 -2.52
C LEU A 383 28.33 2.09 -1.23
N SER A 384 29.22 3.04 -0.90
CA SER A 384 28.92 4.12 0.03
C SER A 384 28.19 5.23 -0.72
N TYR A 385 26.99 5.57 -0.27
CA TYR A 385 26.39 6.87 -0.58
C TYR A 385 25.80 7.46 0.68
N ASP A 386 26.22 8.70 0.92
CA ASP A 386 25.76 9.59 1.98
C ASP A 386 24.25 9.76 1.92
N ASP A 387 23.61 9.48 3.05
CA ASP A 387 22.24 9.89 3.33
C ASP A 387 22.18 11.42 3.43
N ASN A 388 21.45 12.05 2.51
CA ASN A 388 20.90 13.38 2.73
C ASN A 388 19.47 13.47 2.18
N GLN A 389 18.53 13.35 3.13
CA GLN A 389 17.16 13.92 3.24
C GLN A 389 16.13 13.73 2.13
#